data_AF-H3G7T6-F1
#
_entry.id   AF-H3G7T6-F1
#
_cell.length_a   1.000
_cell.length_b   1.000
_cell.length_c   1.000
_cell.angle_alpha   90.00
_cell.angle_beta   90.00
_cell.angle_gamma   90.00
#
_symmetry.space_group_name_H-M   'P 1'
#
loop_
_entity.id
_entity.type
_entity.pdbx_description
1 polymer ?
#
loop_
_entity_poly.entity_id
_entity_poly.type
_entity_poly.pdbx_seq_one_letter_code
_entity_poly.pdbx_strand_id
1 'polypeptide(L)' 'SRYDSSLGLLTKRFVELIQATPSKDLDLNTAAESLGVQKRRIYDITNVLEGIGLIEKTSKNNIHWKYVG' A
#
# COMPACT_ATOMS: atom_id res chain seq x y z
N SER A 1 14.99 -10.69 10.16
CA SER A 1 14.99 -12.02 9.50
C SER A 1 14.34 -11.89 8.12
N ARG A 2 14.45 -12.90 7.23
CA ARG A 2 13.80 -12.90 5.90
C ARG A 2 12.27 -12.75 5.95
N TYR A 3 11.64 -13.09 7.07
CA TYR A 3 10.20 -13.01 7.26
C TYR A 3 9.71 -11.55 7.42
N ASP A 4 10.52 -10.72 8.06
CA ASP A 4 10.18 -9.32 8.40
C ASP A 4 10.10 -8.41 7.16
N SER A 5 10.71 -8.85 6.05
CA SER A 5 10.70 -8.16 4.75
C SER A 5 9.89 -8.89 3.67
N SER A 6 9.12 -9.91 4.05
CA SER A 6 8.30 -10.65 3.10
C SER A 6 7.19 -9.76 2.52
N LEU A 7 6.89 -9.95 1.23
CA LEU A 7 5.85 -9.16 0.55
C LEU A 7 4.49 -9.33 1.24
N GLY A 8 4.15 -10.54 1.72
CA GLY A 8 2.89 -10.78 2.43
C GLY A 8 2.75 -9.96 3.72
N LEU A 9 3.81 -9.86 4.53
CA LEU A 9 3.79 -9.04 5.74
C LEU A 9 3.70 -7.55 5.41
N LEU A 10 4.46 -7.09 4.41
CA LEU A 10 4.41 -5.71 3.96
C LEU A 10 3.04 -5.33 3.39
N THR A 11 2.42 -6.21 2.61
CA THR A 11 1.05 -6.03 2.10
C THR A 11 0.06 -5.91 3.25
N LYS A 12 0.16 -6.76 4.29
CA LYS A 12 -0.73 -6.67 5.46
C LYS A 12 -0.61 -5.30 6.14
N ARG A 13 0.60 -4.85 6.45
CA ARG A 13 0.83 -3.54 7.09
C ARG A 13 0.43 -2.36 6.18
N PHE A 14 0.63 -2.49 4.87
CA PHE A 14 0.19 -1.49 3.90
C PHE A 14 -1.34 -1.33 3.90
N VAL A 15 -2.08 -2.44 3.95
CA VAL A 15 -3.54 -2.43 4.05
C VAL A 15 -3.99 -1.81 5.38
N GLU A 16 -3.33 -2.13 6.50
CA GLU A 16 -3.61 -1.51 7.79
C GLU A 16 -3.42 0.02 7.74
N LEU A 17 -2.36 0.51 7.08
CA LEU A 17 -2.09 1.95 6.90
C LEU A 17 -3.22 2.66 6.13
N ILE A 18 -3.59 2.17 4.94
CA ILE A 18 -4.64 2.83 4.14
C ILE A 18 -6.03 2.73 4.78
N GLN A 19 -6.30 1.65 5.51
CA GLN A 19 -7.57 1.51 6.24
C GLN A 19 -7.65 2.41 7.47
N ALA A 20 -6.51 2.72 8.11
CA ALA A 20 -6.46 3.68 9.21
C ALA A 20 -6.69 5.13 8.74
N THR A 21 -6.42 5.45 7.47
CA THR A 21 -6.71 6.78 6.92
C THR A 21 -8.21 6.98 6.72
N PRO A 22 -8.82 8.05 7.28
CA PRO A 22 -10.25 8.31 7.13
C PRO A 22 -10.69 8.51 5.68
N SER A 23 -9.85 9.15 4.85
CA SER A 23 -10.15 9.40 3.43
C SER A 23 -9.92 8.19 2.53
N LYS A 24 -9.34 7.10 3.06
CA LYS A 24 -8.93 5.92 2.29
C LYS A 24 -7.92 6.21 1.17
N ASP A 25 -7.24 7.35 1.24
CA ASP A 25 -6.13 7.71 0.36
C ASP A 25 -4.79 7.43 1.03
N LEU A 26 -3.78 7.15 0.22
CA LEU A 26 -2.42 6.96 0.70
C LEU A 26 -1.38 7.51 -0.30
N ASP A 27 -0.46 8.34 0.19
CA ASP A 27 0.74 8.74 -0.54
C ASP A 27 1.80 7.62 -0.46
N LEU A 28 2.32 7.23 -1.62
CA LEU A 28 3.23 6.11 -1.75
C LEU A 28 4.62 6.38 -1.14
N ASN A 29 5.06 7.63 -1.00
CA ASN A 29 6.31 7.95 -0.31
C ASN A 29 6.14 7.81 1.21
N THR A 30 5.04 8.33 1.73
CA THR A 30 4.68 8.23 3.15
C THR A 30 4.52 6.76 3.57
N ALA A 31 3.91 5.94 2.72
CA ALA A 31 3.81 4.49 2.94
C ALA A 31 5.19 3.81 2.97
N ALA A 32 6.10 4.19 2.08
CA ALA A 32 7.46 3.66 2.03
C ALA A 32 8.23 3.99 3.32
N GLU A 33 8.13 5.24 3.78
CA GLU A 33 8.73 5.71 5.03
C GLU A 33 8.14 4.98 6.25
N SER A 34 6.81 4.88 6.33
CA SER A 34 6.09 4.25 7.44
C SER A 34 6.40 2.76 7.56
N LEU A 35 6.58 2.07 6.42
CA LEU A 35 6.95 0.66 6.38
C LEU A 35 8.46 0.42 6.48
N GLY A 36 9.28 1.49 6.43
CA GLY A 36 10.74 1.39 6.43
C GLY A 36 11.29 0.63 5.22
N VAL A 37 10.64 0.75 4.06
CA VAL A 37 11.00 0.02 2.84
C VAL A 37 11.27 0.97 1.68
N GLN A 38 12.00 0.48 0.68
CA GLN A 38 12.20 1.21 -0.56
C GLN A 38 10.89 1.34 -1.34
N LYS A 39 10.70 2.48 -2.03
CA LYS A 39 9.51 2.74 -2.87
C LYS A 39 9.21 1.64 -3.89
N ARG A 40 10.24 0.92 -4.36
CA ARG A 40 10.08 -0.25 -5.23
C ARG A 40 9.19 -1.34 -4.64
N ARG A 41 9.26 -1.58 -3.32
CA ARG A 41 8.41 -2.57 -2.61
C ARG A 41 6.97 -2.13 -2.54
N ILE A 42 6.72 -0.83 -2.41
CA ILE A 42 5.37 -0.28 -2.48
C ILE A 42 4.74 -0.59 -3.84
N TYR A 43 5.48 -0.44 -4.94
CA TYR A 43 4.95 -0.78 -6.27
C TYR A 43 4.63 -2.26 -6.44
N ASP A 44 5.41 -3.16 -5.83
CA ASP A 44 5.07 -4.60 -5.86
C ASP A 44 3.72 -4.87 -5.19
N ILE A 45 3.43 -4.17 -4.08
CA ILE A 45 2.15 -4.26 -3.37
C ILE A 45 1.03 -3.64 -4.20
N THR A 46 1.22 -2.41 -4.69
CA THR A 46 0.15 -1.70 -5.41
C THR A 46 -0.21 -2.40 -6.71
N ASN A 47 0.75 -2.96 -7.45
CA ASN A 47 0.48 -3.67 -8.69
C ASN A 47 -0.41 -4.90 -8.47
N VAL A 48 -0.20 -5.63 -7.37
CA VAL A 48 -1.06 -6.78 -7.02
C VAL A 48 -2.45 -6.30 -6.63
N LEU A 49 -2.56 -5.33 -5.73
CA LEU A 49 -3.85 -4.81 -5.25
C LEU A 49 -4.68 -4.13 -6.34
N GLU A 50 -4.02 -3.42 -7.26
CA GLU A 50 -4.63 -2.81 -8.46
C GLU A 50 -5.08 -3.91 -9.44
N GLY A 51 -4.26 -4.94 -9.65
CA GLY A 51 -4.58 -6.08 -10.52
C GLY A 51 -5.80 -6.88 -10.07
N ILE A 52 -6.09 -6.90 -8.76
CA ILE A 52 -7.33 -7.50 -8.20
C ILE A 52 -8.45 -6.48 -7.96
N GLY A 53 -8.23 -5.20 -8.29
CA GLY A 53 -9.26 -4.15 -8.23
C GLY A 53 -9.60 -3.62 -6.84
N LEU A 54 -8.75 -3.81 -5.83
CA LEU A 54 -8.98 -3.29 -4.47
C LEU A 54 -8.55 -1.83 -4.29
N ILE A 55 -7.62 -1.35 -5.12
CA ILE A 55 -7.16 0.03 -5.14
C ILE A 55 -7.18 0.60 -6.55
N GLU A 56 -7.11 1.92 -6.64
CA GLU A 56 -6.86 2.64 -7.88
C GLU A 56 -5.85 3.77 -7.68
N LYS A 57 -5.16 4.16 -8.75
CA LYS A 57 -4.29 5.34 -8.75
C LYS A 57 -5.13 6.60 -8.91
N THR A 58 -5.01 7.52 -7.96
CA THR A 58 -5.63 8.85 -8.08
C THR A 58 -4.64 9.88 -8.63
N SER A 59 -3.34 9.69 -8.40
CA SER A 59 -2.27 10.50 -8.99
C SER A 59 -0.95 9.72 -9.06
N LYS A 60 0.12 10.34 -9.59
CA LYS A 60 1.46 9.71 -9.72
C LYS A 60 1.99 9.11 -8.40
N ASN A 61 1.64 9.68 -7.25
CA ASN A 61 2.08 9.22 -5.94
C ASN A 61 0.93 8.89 -4.98
N ASN A 62 -0.33 8.94 -5.41
CA ASN A 62 -1.46 8.67 -4.54
C ASN A 62 -2.30 7.52 -5.08
N ILE A 63 -2.76 6.68 -4.15
CA ILE A 63 -3.76 5.66 -4.40
C ILE A 63 -4.98 5.88 -3.52
N HIS A 64 -6.11 5.33 -3.94
CA HIS A 64 -7.34 5.26 -3.17
C HIS A 64 -7.77 3.82 -2.99
N TRP A 65 -8.25 3.48 -1.79
CA TRP A 65 -8.81 2.18 -1.49
C TRP A 65 -10.29 2.13 -1.88
N LYS A 66 -10.63 1.27 -2.85
CA LYS A 66 -11.94 1.24 -3.50
C LYS A 66 -13.03 0.59 -2.65
N TYR A 67 -12.64 -0.27 -1.71
CA TYR A 67 -13.58 -1.15 -1.01
C TYR A 67 -13.89 -0.66 0.40
N VAL A 68 -14.95 0.12 0.55
CA VAL A 68 -15.56 0.35 1.85
C VAL A 68 -16.57 -0.79 2.01
N GLY A 69 -16.28 -1.72 2.91
CA GLY A 69 -17.28 -2.72 3.32
C GLY A 69 -18.52 -2.05 3.88
#